data_AF-A0A8X6LJX4-F1
#
_entry.id   AF-A0A8X6LJX4-F1
#
_cell.length_a   1.000
_cell.length_b   1.000
_cell.length_c   1.000
_cell.angle_alpha   90.00
_cell.angle_beta   90.00
_cell.angle_gamma   90.00
#
_symmetry.space_group_name_H-M   'P 1'
#
loop_
_entity.id
_entity.type
_entity.pdbx_description
1 polymer ?
#
loop_
_entity_poly.entity_id
_entity_poly.type
_entity_poly.pdbx_seq_one_letter_code
_entity_poly.pdbx_strand_id
1 'polypeptide(L)'
;MFKVSIPSIASYTKRNALSVIARLYDPFGLIGLVISKVKIFLRKLWLRKLNWEECLPEAIAPEWLNFLLSLKVLEELKIDRYLLTDFYEKLMLLGYADA
;
A
#
# COMPACT_ATOMS: atom_id res chain seq x y z
N MET A 1 0.90 -10.36 -6.50
CA MET A 1 2.15 -10.08 -5.77
C MET A 1 2.17 -8.60 -5.46
N PHE A 2 2.42 -8.20 -4.21
CA PHE A 2 2.52 -6.78 -3.87
C PHE A 2 3.86 -6.24 -4.38
N LYS A 3 3.85 -5.10 -5.08
CA LYS A 3 5.05 -4.44 -5.59
C LYS A 3 5.06 -3.00 -5.10
N VAL A 4 6.10 -2.63 -4.36
CA VAL A 4 6.19 -1.37 -3.62
C VAL A 4 7.33 -0.56 -4.21
N SER A 5 6.99 0.34 -5.15
CA SER A 5 7.94 1.27 -5.77
C SER A 5 8.07 2.53 -4.92
N ILE A 6 9.15 2.62 -4.14
CA ILE A 6 9.43 3.73 -3.23
C ILE A 6 10.44 4.68 -3.91
N PRO A 7 10.05 5.91 -4.27
CA PRO A 7 10.99 6.88 -4.83
C PRO A 7 12.00 7.31 -3.76
N SER A 8 13.29 7.14 -4.04
CA SER A 8 14.38 7.59 -3.14
C SER A 8 14.59 9.10 -3.29
N ILE A 9 13.85 9.89 -2.52
CA ILE A 9 13.91 11.36 -2.51
C ILE A 9 14.38 11.89 -1.16
N ALA A 10 15.03 13.05 -1.16
CA ALA A 10 15.63 13.66 0.04
C ALA A 10 14.60 14.06 1.11
N SER A 11 13.39 14.42 0.71
CA SER A 11 12.26 14.66 1.61
C SER A 11 10.96 14.25 0.92
N TYR A 12 10.03 13.67 1.68
CA TYR A 12 8.73 13.28 1.18
C TYR A 12 7.71 14.38 1.46
N THR A 13 6.85 14.68 0.50
CA THR A 13 5.68 15.54 0.71
C THR A 13 4.45 14.73 1.08
N LYS A 14 3.40 15.42 1.56
CA LYS A 14 2.08 14.80 1.74
C LYS A 14 1.56 14.13 0.46
N ARG A 15 1.79 14.75 -0.71
CA ARG A 15 1.44 14.16 -2.02
C ARG A 15 2.20 12.86 -2.26
N ASN A 16 3.50 12.83 -2.02
CA ASN A 16 4.28 11.60 -2.20
C ASN A 16 3.76 10.49 -1.29
N ALA A 17 3.47 10.81 -0.02
CA ALA A 17 2.90 9.85 0.91
C ALA A 17 1.57 9.28 0.39
N LEU A 18 0.61 10.14 0.05
CA LEU A 18 -0.67 9.74 -0.54
C LEU A 18 -0.52 8.85 -1.77
N SER A 19 0.41 9.17 -2.67
CA SER A 19 0.68 8.39 -3.89
C SER A 19 1.20 6.98 -3.58
N VAL A 20 2.05 6.82 -2.56
CA VAL A 20 2.46 5.48 -2.09
C VAL A 20 1.28 4.73 -1.50
N ILE A 21 0.48 5.38 -0.66
CA ILE A 21 -0.68 4.76 0.01
C ILE A 21 -1.71 4.26 -0.99
N ALA A 22 -2.02 5.06 -2.02
CA ALA A 22 -3.00 4.72 -3.05
C ALA A 22 -2.61 3.45 -3.85
N ARG A 23 -1.31 3.12 -3.92
CA ARG A 23 -0.82 1.91 -4.61
C ARG A 23 -0.98 0.63 -3.79
N LEU A 24 -1.30 0.73 -2.50
CA LEU A 24 -1.56 -0.42 -1.63
C LEU A 24 -2.99 -0.94 -1.81
N TYR A 25 -3.30 -1.37 -3.04
CA TYR A 25 -4.57 -1.99 -3.37
C TYR A 25 -4.60 -3.44 -2.89
N ASP A 26 -5.65 -3.82 -2.16
CA ASP A 26 -5.82 -5.14 -1.58
C ASP A 26 -7.23 -5.66 -1.85
N PRO A 27 -7.47 -6.22 -3.05
CA PRO A 27 -8.80 -6.67 -3.45
C PRO A 27 -9.35 -7.82 -2.59
N PHE A 28 -8.47 -8.56 -1.91
CA PHE A 28 -8.83 -9.73 -1.10
C PHE A 28 -8.75 -9.48 0.41
N GLY A 29 -8.37 -8.28 0.85
CA GLY A 29 -8.27 -7.93 2.28
C GLY A 29 -7.11 -8.60 3.04
N LEU A 30 -6.13 -9.18 2.34
CA LEU A 30 -5.03 -9.97 2.92
C LEU A 30 -4.02 -9.12 3.72
N ILE A 31 -3.91 -7.83 3.42
CA ILE A 31 -3.03 -6.86 4.08
C ILE A 31 -3.82 -5.76 4.80
N GLY A 32 -5.07 -6.04 5.19
CA GLY A 32 -5.97 -5.07 5.83
C GLY A 32 -5.40 -4.40 7.09
N LEU A 33 -4.61 -5.12 7.89
CA LEU A 33 -3.91 -4.56 9.06
C LEU A 33 -2.84 -3.54 8.67
N VAL A 34 -2.10 -3.80 7.59
CA VAL A 34 -1.13 -2.84 7.06
C VAL A 34 -1.87 -1.60 6.58
N ILE A 35 -2.88 -1.78 5.73
CA ILE A 35 -3.71 -0.68 5.20
C ILE A 35 -4.30 0.16 6.32
N SER A 36 -4.73 -0.46 7.43
CA SER A 36 -5.25 0.24 8.59
C SER A 36 -4.21 1.16 9.24
N LYS A 37 -2.97 0.67 9.44
CA LYS A 37 -1.86 1.52 9.92
C LYS A 37 -1.60 2.69 8.98
N VAL A 38 -1.66 2.45 7.68
CA VAL A 38 -1.48 3.48 6.65
C VAL A 38 -2.56 4.55 6.73
N LYS A 39 -3.81 4.14 6.88
CA LYS A 39 -4.95 5.05 7.03
C LYS A 39 -4.86 5.88 8.31
N ILE A 40 -4.36 5.30 9.40
CA ILE A 40 -4.09 6.04 10.65
C ILE A 40 -3.02 7.12 10.41
N PHE A 41 -1.92 6.76 9.73
CA PHE A 41 -0.89 7.73 9.36
C PHE A 41 -1.46 8.85 8.49
N LEU A 42 -2.26 8.50 7.50
CA LEU A 42 -2.91 9.48 6.63
C LEU A 42 -3.80 10.44 7.43
N ARG A 43 -4.59 9.93 8.38
CA ARG A 43 -5.39 10.75 9.29
C ARG A 43 -4.52 11.73 10.09
N LYS A 44 -3.34 11.31 10.56
CA LYS A 44 -2.39 12.21 11.25
C LYS A 44 -1.93 13.36 10.37
N LEU A 45 -1.72 13.13 9.06
CA LEU A 45 -1.35 14.18 8.12
C LEU A 45 -2.50 15.17 7.89
N TRP A 46 -3.74 14.66 7.79
CA TRP A 46 -4.94 15.50 7.64
C TRP A 46 -5.19 16.39 8.85
N LEU A 47 -5.06 15.84 10.07
CA LEU A 47 -5.26 16.61 11.31
C LEU A 47 -4.26 17.76 11.45
N ARG A 48 -3.06 17.63 10.87
CA ARG A 48 -2.04 18.67 10.86
C ARG A 48 -2.21 19.73 9.77
N LYS A 49 -3.25 19.61 8.93
CA LYS A 49 -3.57 20.55 7.84
C LYS A 49 -2.40 20.81 6.88
N LEU A 50 -1.50 19.84 6.71
CA LEU A 50 -0.37 19.93 5.78
C LEU A 50 -0.87 20.12 4.35
N ASN A 51 -0.21 21.00 3.59
CA ASN A 51 -0.45 21.16 2.17
C ASN A 51 0.11 19.97 1.38
N TRP A 52 -0.33 19.81 0.12
CA TRP A 52 0.06 18.67 -0.71
C TRP A 52 1.57 18.66 -1.03
N GLU A 53 2.14 19.82 -1.35
CA GLU A 53 3.57 19.98 -1.68
C GLU A 53 4.44 20.22 -0.44
N GLU A 54 3.84 20.27 0.75
CA GLU A 54 4.58 20.50 1.98
C GLU A 54 5.31 19.23 2.41
N CYS A 55 6.59 19.38 2.76
CA CYS A 55 7.41 18.29 3.27
C CYS A 55 6.85 17.76 4.59
N LEU A 56 7.01 16.46 4.82
CA LEU A 56 6.65 15.86 6.09
C LEU A 56 7.52 16.47 7.21
N PRO A 57 6.90 16.98 8.29
CA PRO A 57 7.64 17.49 9.44
C PRO A 57 8.58 16.43 10.02
N GLU A 58 9.72 16.87 10.57
CA GLU A 58 10.72 15.98 11.20
C GLU A 58 10.12 15.08 12.28
N ALA A 59 9.07 15.53 12.98
CA ALA A 59 8.38 14.74 13.99
C ALA A 59 7.64 13.50 13.42
N ILE A 60 7.38 13.44 12.11
CA ILE A 60 6.57 12.41 11.45
C ILE A 60 7.36 11.68 10.36
N ALA A 61 8.38 12.33 9.77
CA ALA A 61 9.21 11.73 8.73
C ALA A 61 9.85 10.38 9.13
N PRO A 62 10.31 10.16 10.38
CA PRO A 62 10.80 8.85 10.82
C PRO A 62 9.72 7.77 10.82
N GLU A 63 8.49 8.11 11.25
CA GLU A 63 7.34 7.19 11.21
C GLU A 63 7.04 6.78 9.76
N TRP A 64 7.09 7.75 8.84
CA TRP A 64 6.91 7.49 7.41
C TRP A 64 8.01 6.60 6.83
N LEU A 65 9.27 6.83 7.18
CA LEU A 65 10.39 6.03 6.69
C LEU A 65 10.30 4.58 7.18
N ASN A 66 9.99 4.38 8.47
CA ASN A 66 9.77 3.04 9.03
C ASN A 66 8.62 2.32 8.34
N PHE A 67 7.55 3.05 8.03
CA PHE A 67 6.45 2.51 7.26
C PHE A 67 6.90 2.06 5.85
N LEU A 68 7.63 2.91 5.12
CA LEU A 68 8.16 2.57 3.80
C LEU A 68 9.04 1.31 3.83
N LEU A 69 9.89 1.16 4.84
CA LEU A 69 10.70 -0.04 5.03
C LEU A 69 9.83 -1.27 5.31
N SER A 70 8.81 -1.14 6.15
CA SER A 70 7.89 -2.25 6.46
C SER A 70 7.09 -2.71 5.22
N LEU A 71 6.80 -1.80 4.29
CA LEU A 71 6.14 -2.15 3.04
C LEU A 71 7.00 -3.01 2.13
N LYS A 72 8.33 -2.87 2.14
CA LYS A 72 9.21 -3.73 1.33
C LYS A 72 9.08 -5.20 1.70
N VAL A 73 8.82 -5.49 2.98
CA VAL A 73 8.59 -6.86 3.46
C VAL A 73 7.34 -7.48 2.81
N LEU A 74 6.37 -6.67 2.37
CA LEU A 74 5.20 -7.18 1.63
C LEU A 74 5.55 -7.74 0.25
N GLU A 75 6.69 -7.37 -0.33
CA GLU A 75 7.15 -7.96 -1.58
C GLU A 75 7.57 -9.43 -1.39
N GLU A 76 7.99 -9.80 -0.17
CA GLU A 76 8.33 -11.18 0.21
C GLU A 76 7.09 -12.02 0.55
N LEU A 77 5.93 -11.37 0.77
CA LEU A 77 4.69 -12.03 1.10
C LEU A 77 4.18 -12.84 -0.11
N LYS A 78 4.47 -14.13 -0.10
CA LYS A 78 3.96 -15.09 -1.05
C LYS A 78 2.71 -15.75 -0.48
N ILE A 79 1.57 -15.49 -1.11
CA ILE A 79 0.31 -16.14 -0.75
C ILE A 79 -0.01 -17.12 -1.87
N ASP A 80 0.12 -18.40 -1.55
CA ASP A 80 -0.25 -19.46 -2.48
C ASP A 80 -1.78 -19.45 -2.65
N ARG A 81 -2.22 -18.88 -3.77
CA ARG A 81 -3.63 -18.87 -4.14
C ARG A 81 -3.96 -20.25 -4.69
N TYR A 82 -4.49 -21.13 -3.84
CA TYR A 82 -5.02 -22.40 -4.30
C TYR A 82 -6.31 -22.15 -5.09
N LEU A 83 -6.25 -22.39 -6.39
CA LEU A 83 -7.38 -22.21 -7.31
C LEU A 83 -7.98 -23.54 -7.80
N LEU A 84 -7.35 -24.68 -7.48
CA LEU A 84 -7.69 -25.96 -8.10
C LEU A 84 -8.71 -26.78 -7.31
N THR A 85 -8.43 -27.74 -6.45
CA THR A 85 -9.29 -28.90 -6.12
C THR A 85 -9.15 -29.98 -7.17
N ASP A 86 -9.03 -31.22 -6.72
CA ASP A 86 -8.52 -32.33 -7.52
C ASP A 86 -9.46 -32.78 -8.65
N PHE A 87 -10.67 -32.22 -8.73
CA PHE A 87 -11.70 -32.59 -9.70
C PHE A 87 -12.40 -31.35 -10.27
N TYR A 88 -11.99 -30.92 -11.46
CA TYR A 88 -12.72 -29.94 -12.25
C TYR A 88 -12.99 -30.50 -13.65
N GLU A 89 -14.23 -30.38 -14.14
CA GLU A 89 -14.55 -30.70 -15.54
C GLU A 89 -14.16 -29.55 -16.49
N LYS A 90 -14.25 -28.29 -16.03
CA LYS A 90 -13.91 -27.10 -16.81
C LYS A 90 -13.58 -25.89 -15.92
N LEU A 91 -12.40 -25.31 -16.10
CA LEU A 91 -11.97 -24.06 -15.47
C LEU A 91 -12.11 -22.91 -16.48
N MET A 92 -12.71 -21.78 -16.08
CA MET A 92 -12.86 -20.60 -16.93
C MET A 92 -12.39 -19.34 -16.19
N LEU A 93 -11.45 -18.60 -16.79
CA LEU A 93 -11.01 -17.30 -16.32
C LEU A 93 -11.85 -16.21 -17.00
N LEU A 94 -12.76 -15.58 -16.26
CA LEU A 94 -13.46 -14.38 -16.73
C LEU A 94 -12.70 -13.12 -16.30
N GLY A 95 -12.18 -12.37 -17.27
CA GLY A 95 -11.68 -11.02 -17.05
C GLY A 95 -12.81 -10.02 -17.27
N TYR A 96 -13.12 -9.22 -16.26
CA TYR A 96 -13.99 -8.06 -16.40
C TYR A 96 -13.12 -6.80 -16.50
N ALA A 97 -13.50 -5.89 -17.38
CA ALA A 97 -12.92 -4.56 -17.49
C ALA A 97 -14.05 -3.54 -17.47
N ASP A 98 -13.98 -2.57 -16.57
CA ASP A 98 -14.88 -1.41 -16.58
C ASP A 98 -14.38 -0.41 -17.64
N ALA A 99 -15.32 0.22 -18.37
CA ALA A 99 -15.06 1.17 -19.45
C ALA A 99 -14.69 2.57 -18.94
#